data_AF-A0A7X4JDB0-F1
#
_entry.id   AF-A0A7X4JDB0-F1
#
_cell.length_a   1.000
_cell.length_b   1.000
_cell.length_c   1.000
_cell.angle_alpha   90.00
_cell.angle_beta   90.00
_cell.angle_gamma   90.00
#
_symmetry.space_group_name_H-M   'P 1'
#
loop_
_entity.id
_entity.type
_entity.pdbx_description
1 polymer ?
#
loop_
_entity_poly.entity_id
_entity_poly.type
_entity_poly.pdbx_seq_one_letter_code
_entity_poly.pdbx_strand_id
1 'polypeptide(L)'
;MADPAFDTLEAARRLEAADIQAEQADAIVDVVNQSASQTVTVERFETGVAGLHARIDSVYSELNSRIDSVHSELSARIDSVRSELIAKIDSLRSELRADFFRSLLMAVGIFLAANTLLATIFSILLTNGAFGTVTFGAP
;
A
#
# COMPACT_ATOMS: atom_id res chain seq x y z
N MET A 1 -36.53 -31.28 -11.43
CA MET A 1 -37.04 -32.41 -12.22
C MET A 1 -37.12 -33.57 -11.27
N ALA A 2 -38.29 -34.18 -11.08
CA ALA A 2 -38.42 -35.37 -10.23
C ALA A 2 -37.67 -36.51 -10.92
N ASP A 3 -36.66 -37.08 -10.26
CA ASP A 3 -36.00 -38.29 -10.72
C ASP A 3 -37.04 -39.41 -10.75
N PRO A 4 -37.40 -39.98 -11.92
CA PRO A 4 -38.41 -41.03 -11.95
C PRO A 4 -37.86 -42.23 -11.20
N ALA A 5 -38.41 -42.48 -10.01
CA ALA A 5 -38.04 -43.63 -9.18
C ALA A 5 -38.07 -44.92 -10.01
N PHE A 6 -37.04 -45.75 -9.86
CA PHE A 6 -36.91 -47.00 -10.60
C PHE A 6 -38.11 -47.93 -10.30
N ASP A 7 -38.97 -48.16 -11.30
CA ASP A 7 -40.14 -49.03 -11.17
C ASP A 7 -39.74 -50.50 -11.30
N THR A 8 -39.55 -51.14 -10.14
CA THR A 8 -39.15 -52.54 -10.02
C THR A 8 -40.21 -53.51 -10.52
N LEU A 9 -41.50 -53.16 -10.46
CA LEU A 9 -42.60 -54.01 -10.91
C LEU A 9 -42.65 -54.05 -12.45
N GLU A 10 -42.50 -52.88 -13.09
CA GLU A 10 -42.42 -52.79 -14.53
C GLU A 10 -41.15 -53.47 -15.06
N ALA A 11 -40.02 -53.31 -14.36
CA ALA A 11 -38.79 -54.03 -14.68
C ALA A 11 -38.98 -55.55 -14.64
N ALA A 12 -39.64 -56.09 -13.60
CA ALA A 12 -39.90 -57.51 -13.47
C ALA A 12 -40.78 -58.06 -14.60
N ARG A 13 -41.86 -57.35 -14.96
CA ARG A 13 -42.75 -57.74 -16.07
C ARG A 13 -42.02 -57.80 -17.41
N ARG A 14 -41.09 -56.87 -17.64
CA ARG A 14 -40.30 -56.83 -18.88
C ARG A 14 -39.30 -57.99 -18.98
N LEU A 15 -38.76 -58.44 -17.85
CA LEU A 15 -37.88 -59.62 -17.80
C LEU A 15 -38.67 -60.90 -18.07
N GLU A 16 -39.86 -61.05 -17.46
CA GLU A 16 -40.76 -62.19 -17.69
C GLU A 16 -41.25 -62.25 -19.14
N ALA A 17 -41.64 -61.10 -19.73
CA ALA A 17 -42.05 -61.02 -21.13
C ALA A 17 -40.92 -61.32 -22.13
N ALA A 18 -39.67 -61.24 -21.68
CA ALA A 18 -38.48 -61.58 -22.47
C ALA A 18 -38.00 -63.02 -22.26
N ASP A 19 -38.74 -63.83 -21.50
CA ASP A 19 -38.42 -65.24 -21.18
C ASP A 19 -37.07 -65.41 -20.45
N ILE A 20 -36.64 -64.38 -19.71
CA ILE A 20 -35.40 -64.40 -18.93
C ILE A 20 -35.61 -65.23 -17.66
N GLN A 21 -34.82 -66.29 -17.51
CA GLN A 21 -34.89 -67.16 -16.34
C GLN A 21 -34.25 -66.53 -15.11
N ALA A 22 -34.64 -66.99 -13.91
CA ALA A 22 -34.17 -66.46 -12.64
C ALA A 22 -32.64 -66.41 -12.52
N GLU A 23 -31.95 -67.46 -12.98
CA GLU A 23 -30.49 -67.56 -12.92
C GLU A 23 -29.78 -66.55 -13.86
N GLN A 24 -30.40 -66.23 -15.00
CA GLN A 24 -29.92 -65.18 -15.91
C GLN A 24 -30.19 -63.78 -15.34
N ALA A 25 -31.34 -63.59 -14.68
CA ALA A 25 -31.68 -62.35 -14.00
C ALA A 25 -30.69 -62.03 -12.86
N ASP A 26 -30.29 -63.02 -12.07
CA ASP A 26 -29.28 -62.86 -11.02
C ASP A 26 -27.92 -62.42 -11.57
N ALA A 27 -27.45 -63.06 -12.65
CA ALA A 27 -26.20 -62.66 -13.31
C ALA A 27 -26.26 -61.23 -13.88
N ILE A 28 -27.43 -60.80 -14.39
CA ILE A 28 -27.65 -59.43 -14.87
C ILE A 28 -27.62 -58.44 -13.70
N VAL A 29 -28.23 -58.78 -12.56
CA VAL A 29 -28.22 -57.94 -11.35
C VAL A 29 -26.79 -57.71 -10.85
N ASP A 30 -25.94 -58.74 -10.84
CA ASP A 30 -24.54 -58.60 -10.45
C ASP A 30 -23.76 -57.62 -11.35
N VAL A 31 -23.90 -57.76 -12.67
CA VAL A 31 -23.25 -56.87 -13.65
C VAL A 31 -23.77 -55.43 -13.54
N VAL A 32 -25.07 -55.25 -13.33
CA VAL A 32 -25.70 -53.93 -13.16
C VAL A 32 -25.23 -53.27 -11.86
N ASN A 33 -25.17 -54.00 -10.75
CA ASN A 33 -24.68 -53.48 -9.46
C ASN A 33 -23.20 -53.08 -9.52
N GLN A 34 -22.37 -53.87 -10.22
CA GLN A 34 -20.97 -53.54 -10.44
C GLN A 34 -20.81 -52.28 -11.30
N SER A 35 -21.60 -52.16 -12.37
CA SER A 35 -21.59 -50.99 -13.27
C SER A 35 -22.12 -49.72 -12.57
N ALA A 36 -23.16 -49.85 -11.77
CA ALA A 36 -23.72 -48.76 -10.96
C ALA A 36 -22.70 -48.25 -9.93
N SER A 37 -21.94 -49.16 -9.31
CA SER A 37 -20.88 -48.81 -8.34
C SER A 37 -19.68 -48.12 -8.99
N GLN A 38 -19.41 -48.38 -10.28
CA GLN A 38 -18.34 -47.72 -11.05
C GLN A 38 -18.78 -46.39 -11.70
N THR A 39 -20.07 -46.11 -11.74
CA THR A 39 -20.61 -44.89 -12.35
C THR A 39 -20.48 -43.71 -11.37
N VAL A 40 -20.07 -42.54 -11.87
CA VAL A 40 -20.14 -41.30 -11.09
C VAL A 40 -21.61 -40.98 -10.85
N THR A 41 -22.06 -41.16 -9.61
CA THR A 41 -23.41 -40.79 -9.20
C THR A 41 -23.57 -39.27 -9.22
N VAL A 42 -24.80 -38.80 -9.43
CA VAL A 42 -25.14 -37.37 -9.34
C VAL A 42 -24.71 -36.81 -7.98
N GLU A 43 -24.89 -37.57 -6.91
CA GLU A 43 -24.46 -37.21 -5.55
C GLU A 43 -22.95 -36.95 -5.46
N ARG A 44 -22.11 -37.83 -6.03
CA ARG A 44 -20.66 -37.65 -6.02
C ARG A 44 -20.25 -36.42 -6.83
N PHE A 45 -20.93 -36.15 -7.95
CA PHE A 45 -20.71 -34.96 -8.74
C PHE A 45 -21.10 -33.68 -7.98
N GLU A 46 -22.29 -33.64 -7.38
CA GLU A 46 -22.77 -32.52 -6.57
C GLU A 46 -21.86 -32.23 -5.38
N THR A 47 -21.40 -33.29 -4.69
CA THR A 47 -20.40 -33.16 -3.61
C THR A 47 -19.09 -32.57 -4.12
N GLY A 48 -18.63 -33.00 -5.30
CA GLY A 48 -17.44 -32.44 -5.94
C GLY A 48 -17.60 -30.95 -6.29
N VAL A 49 -18.75 -30.58 -6.85
CA VAL A 49 -19.08 -29.18 -7.18
C VAL A 49 -19.15 -28.31 -5.93
N ALA A 50 -19.80 -28.79 -4.86
CA ALA A 50 -19.86 -28.10 -3.57
C ALA A 50 -18.45 -27.89 -2.98
N GLY A 51 -17.60 -28.92 -3.05
CA GLY A 51 -16.21 -28.84 -2.61
C GLY A 51 -15.39 -27.83 -3.42
N LEU A 52 -15.61 -27.73 -4.73
CA LEU A 52 -14.98 -26.71 -5.57
C LEU A 52 -15.47 -25.30 -5.22
N HIS A 53 -16.77 -25.11 -4.99
CA HIS A 53 -17.32 -23.83 -4.57
C HIS A 53 -16.69 -23.35 -3.25
N ALA A 54 -16.64 -24.22 -2.24
CA ALA A 54 -16.03 -23.92 -0.96
C ALA A 54 -14.54 -23.54 -1.08
N ARG A 55 -13.80 -24.23 -1.95
CA ARG A 55 -12.39 -23.88 -2.22
C ARG A 55 -12.26 -22.54 -2.92
N ILE A 56 -13.13 -22.24 -3.88
CA ILE A 56 -13.16 -20.97 -4.59
C ILE A 56 -13.46 -19.83 -3.60
N ASP A 57 -14.47 -19.97 -2.75
CA ASP A 57 -14.82 -18.98 -1.72
C ASP A 57 -13.68 -18.75 -0.73
N SER A 58 -13.01 -19.82 -0.31
CA SER A 58 -11.84 -19.73 0.56
C SER A 58 -10.70 -18.95 -0.09
N VAL A 59 -10.41 -19.20 -1.38
CA VAL A 59 -9.36 -18.49 -2.12
C VAL A 59 -9.73 -17.02 -2.31
N TYR A 60 -10.98 -16.71 -2.64
CA TYR A 60 -11.46 -15.34 -2.76
C TYR A 60 -11.31 -14.56 -1.44
N SER A 61 -11.69 -15.17 -0.32
CA SER A 61 -11.55 -14.58 1.01
C SER A 61 -10.08 -14.30 1.37
N GLU A 62 -9.19 -15.26 1.12
CA GLU A 62 -7.75 -15.10 1.36
C GLU A 62 -7.15 -13.98 0.50
N LEU A 63 -7.51 -13.92 -0.79
CA LEU A 63 -7.04 -12.88 -1.70
C LEU A 63 -7.51 -11.50 -1.27
N ASN A 64 -8.78 -11.33 -0.89
CA ASN A 64 -9.28 -10.06 -0.38
C ASN A 64 -8.53 -9.63 0.89
N SER A 65 -8.33 -10.54 1.84
CA SER A 65 -7.56 -10.26 3.06
C SER A 65 -6.13 -9.81 2.76
N ARG A 66 -5.46 -10.46 1.79
CA ARG A 66 -4.11 -10.07 1.34
C ARG A 66 -4.09 -8.71 0.67
N ILE A 67 -5.10 -8.39 -0.14
CA ILE A 67 -5.24 -7.07 -0.79
C ILE A 67 -5.41 -5.98 0.28
N ASP A 68 -6.30 -6.19 1.25
CA ASP A 68 -6.54 -5.24 2.34
C ASP A 68 -5.27 -5.02 3.19
N SER A 69 -4.54 -6.09 3.48
CA SER A 69 -3.28 -6.03 4.22
C SER A 69 -2.22 -5.20 3.48
N VAL A 70 -2.02 -5.46 2.17
CA VAL A 70 -1.07 -4.69 1.34
C VAL A 70 -1.50 -3.24 1.22
N HIS A 71 -2.79 -2.96 1.04
CA HIS A 71 -3.30 -1.59 0.96
C HIS A 71 -3.05 -0.81 2.26
N SER A 72 -3.30 -1.44 3.41
CA SER A 72 -3.03 -0.85 4.72
C SER A 72 -1.54 -0.58 4.93
N GLU A 73 -0.68 -1.54 4.62
CA GLU A 73 0.78 -1.38 4.75
C GLU A 73 1.32 -0.26 3.85
N LEU A 74 0.89 -0.20 2.59
CA LEU A 74 1.32 0.85 1.68
C LEU A 74 0.82 2.23 2.12
N SER A 75 -0.41 2.33 2.60
CA SER A 75 -0.96 3.58 3.14
C SER A 75 -0.13 4.07 4.33
N ALA A 76 0.17 3.18 5.29
CA ALA A 76 1.01 3.52 6.44
C ALA A 76 2.44 3.95 6.05
N ARG A 77 3.04 3.28 5.06
CA ARG A 77 4.36 3.66 4.52
C ARG A 77 4.32 5.04 3.86
N ILE A 78 3.27 5.35 3.10
CA ILE A 78 3.08 6.67 2.47
C ILE A 78 2.97 7.76 3.53
N ASP A 79 2.15 7.55 4.56
CA ASP A 79 1.98 8.52 5.65
C ASP A 79 3.27 8.75 6.45
N SER A 80 4.04 7.68 6.68
CA SER A 80 5.35 7.75 7.32
C SER A 80 6.34 8.58 6.51
N VAL A 81 6.49 8.29 5.21
CA VAL A 81 7.37 9.05 4.31
C VAL A 81 6.94 10.51 4.21
N ARG A 82 5.63 10.77 4.11
CA ARG A 82 5.09 12.13 4.07
C ARG A 82 5.46 12.91 5.34
N SER A 83 5.31 12.28 6.50
CA SER A 83 5.65 12.89 7.79
C SER A 83 7.15 13.19 7.91
N GLU A 84 8.00 12.26 7.49
CA GLU A 84 9.46 12.45 7.47
C GLU A 84 9.87 13.60 6.55
N LEU A 85 9.27 13.69 5.36
CA LEU A 85 9.55 14.78 4.42
C LEU A 85 9.10 16.14 4.97
N ILE A 86 7.93 16.22 5.61
CA ILE A 86 7.47 17.46 6.27
C ILE A 86 8.48 17.88 7.34
N ALA A 87 8.92 16.95 8.20
CA ALA A 87 9.90 17.24 9.25
C ALA A 87 11.24 17.72 8.68
N LYS A 88 11.74 17.10 7.61
CA LYS A 88 12.97 17.55 6.92
C LYS A 88 12.81 18.95 6.33
N ILE A 89 11.68 19.25 5.69
CA ILE A 89 11.38 20.57 5.14
C ILE A 89 11.36 21.63 6.25
N ASP A 90 10.73 21.34 7.38
CA ASP A 90 10.66 22.29 8.49
C ASP A 90 12.03 22.50 9.16
N SER A 91 12.86 21.45 9.28
CA SER A 91 14.26 21.58 9.72
C SER A 91 15.04 22.51 8.80
N LEU A 92 15.01 22.25 7.49
CA LEU A 92 15.72 23.08 6.50
C LEU A 92 15.24 24.53 6.51
N ARG A 93 13.93 24.77 6.67
CA ARG A 93 13.38 26.13 6.82
C ARG A 93 13.90 26.83 8.07
N SER A 94 14.01 26.11 9.19
CA SER A 94 14.56 26.63 10.44
C SER A 94 16.04 26.99 10.29
N GLU A 95 16.82 26.07 9.72
CA GLU A 95 18.25 26.27 9.44
C GLU A 95 18.48 27.48 8.53
N LEU A 96 17.76 27.58 7.40
CA LEU A 96 17.87 28.72 6.49
C LEU A 96 17.49 30.05 7.15
N ARG A 97 16.48 30.07 8.03
CA ARG A 97 16.13 31.27 8.79
C ARG A 97 17.26 31.65 9.76
N ALA A 98 17.80 30.67 10.49
CA ALA A 98 18.88 30.91 11.44
C ALA A 98 20.14 31.45 10.73
N ASP A 99 20.51 30.85 9.60
CA ASP A 99 21.64 31.29 8.78
C ASP A 99 21.44 32.68 8.20
N PHE A 100 20.22 32.99 7.73
CA PHE A 100 19.87 34.33 7.28
C PHE A 100 20.05 35.37 8.39
N PHE A 101 19.50 35.12 9.59
CA PHE A 101 19.65 36.05 10.72
C PHE A 101 21.11 36.18 11.18
N ARG A 102 21.86 35.08 11.19
CA ARG A 102 23.29 35.10 11.55
C ARG A 102 24.11 35.93 10.57
N SER A 103 23.89 35.74 9.27
CA SER A 103 24.55 36.53 8.22
C SER A 103 24.14 38.00 8.30
N LEU A 104 22.86 38.28 8.50
CA LEU A 104 22.34 39.65 8.64
C LEU A 104 22.95 40.36 9.85
N LEU A 105 23.02 39.68 11.00
CA LEU A 105 23.59 40.23 12.23
C LEU A 105 25.08 40.57 12.06
N MET A 106 25.86 39.68 11.42
CA MET A 106 27.26 39.99 11.08
C MET A 106 27.36 41.20 10.15
N ALA A 107 26.55 41.26 9.09
CA ALA A 107 26.58 42.37 8.14
C ALA A 107 26.25 43.71 8.80
N VAL A 108 25.22 43.76 9.66
CA VAL A 108 24.85 44.95 10.44
C VAL A 108 25.98 45.35 11.39
N GLY A 109 26.60 44.39 12.08
CA GLY A 109 27.74 44.64 12.97
C GLY A 109 28.93 45.25 12.23
N ILE A 110 29.31 44.68 11.09
CA ILE A 110 30.40 45.20 10.23
C ILE A 110 30.05 46.61 9.74
N PHE A 111 28.81 46.84 9.29
CA PHE A 111 28.36 48.14 8.81
C PHE A 111 28.46 49.20 9.91
N LEU A 112 28.00 48.91 11.13
CA LEU A 112 28.11 49.82 12.27
C LEU A 112 29.58 50.12 12.61
N ALA A 113 30.44 49.10 12.66
CA ALA A 113 31.87 49.27 12.94
C ALA A 113 32.60 50.10 11.87
N ALA A 114 32.24 49.94 10.59
CA ALA A 114 32.80 50.75 9.52
C ALA A 114 32.40 52.23 9.64
N ASN A 115 31.13 52.50 9.99
CA ASN A 115 30.64 53.86 10.19
C ASN A 115 31.29 54.55 11.41
N THR A 116 31.47 53.83 12.52
CA THR A 116 32.16 54.39 13.70
C THR A 116 33.62 54.70 13.42
N LEU A 117 34.32 53.82 12.69
CA LEU A 117 35.70 54.05 12.24
C LEU A 117 35.78 55.31 11.36
N LEU A 118 34.89 55.45 10.37
CA LEU A 118 34.84 56.62 9.49
C LEU A 118 34.63 57.93 10.27
N ALA A 119 33.68 57.94 11.20
CA ALA A 119 33.40 59.12 12.04
C ALA A 119 34.61 59.49 12.93
N THR A 120 35.32 58.50 13.46
CA THR A 120 36.52 58.71 14.29
C THR A 120 37.65 59.33 13.46
N ILE A 121 37.90 58.81 12.26
CA ILE A 121 38.91 59.36 11.32
C ILE A 121 38.57 60.81 10.98
N PHE A 122 37.31 61.10 10.66
CA PHE A 122 36.85 62.46 10.34
C PHE A 122 37.09 63.44 11.50
N SER A 123 36.77 63.04 12.74
CA SER A 123 36.99 63.86 13.94
C SER A 123 38.48 64.20 14.18
N ILE A 124 39.36 63.21 13.98
CA ILE A 124 40.81 63.39 14.09
C ILE A 124 41.31 64.39 13.03
N LEU A 125 40.83 64.28 11.80
CA LEU A 125 41.20 65.21 10.72
C LEU A 125 40.76 66.65 11.02
N LEU A 126 39.57 66.85 11.60
CA LEU A 126 39.12 68.19 12.01
C LEU A 126 39.94 68.76 13.17
N THR A 127 40.37 67.92 14.11
CA THR A 127 41.12 68.36 15.30
C THR A 127 42.59 68.68 14.95
N ASN A 128 43.23 67.84 14.13
CA ASN A 128 44.61 68.05 13.69
C ASN A 128 44.74 69.05 12.52
N GLY A 129 43.62 69.42 11.89
CA GLY A 129 43.54 70.45 10.85
C GLY A 129 43.48 71.89 11.37
N ALA A 130 43.68 72.11 12.68
CA ALA A 130 43.70 73.45 13.27
C ALA A 130 44.95 74.25 12.81
N PHE A 131 44.75 75.01 11.73
CA PHE A 131 45.40 76.26 11.35
C PHE A 131 46.86 76.44 11.79
N GLY A 132 47.79 76.14 10.89
CA GLY A 132 49.02 76.94 10.81
C GLY A 132 48.61 78.38 10.52
N THR A 133 48.51 79.21 11.56
CA THR A 133 48.43 80.66 11.40
C THR A 133 49.74 81.11 10.76
N VAL A 134 49.71 81.33 9.45
CA VAL A 134 50.77 82.07 8.78
C VAL A 134 50.65 83.51 9.28
N THR A 135 51.43 83.85 10.30
CA THR A 135 51.66 85.24 10.67
C THR A 135 52.46 85.89 9.54
N PHE A 136 51.77 86.54 8.61
CA PHE A 136 52.42 87.47 7.70
C PHE A 136 52.92 88.66 8.52
N GLY A 137 54.23 88.71 8.76
CA GLY A 137 54.89 89.92 9.23
C GLY A 137 54.68 91.02 8.20
N ALA A 138 54.07 92.13 8.62
CA ALA A 138 53.97 93.35 7.83
C ALA A 138 55.34 94.10 7.87
N PRO A 139 55.62 94.94 6.86
CA PRO A 139 56.98 95.30 6.42
C PRO A 139 57.78 96.16 7.39
#